data_AF-A0A955K8S3-F1
#
_entry.id   AF-A0A955K8S3-F1
#
_cell.length_a   1.000
_cell.length_b   1.000
_cell.length_c   1.000
_cell.angle_alpha   90.00
_cell.angle_beta   90.00
_cell.angle_gamma   90.00
#
_symmetry.space_group_name_H-M   'P 1'
#
loop_
_entity.id
_entity.type
_entity.pdbx_description
1 polymer ?
#
loop_
_entity_poly.entity_id
_entity_poly.type
_entity_poly.pdbx_seq_one_letter_code
_entity_poly.pdbx_strand_id
1 'polypeptide(L)' 'RNLFQSDHQLILVNAILFSLCHLIFRNSLVLVLTFVGGVFFAFTYLDTKSTVLVSIEHAIYGSWLFTVGMGAMLAFPS' A
#
# COMPACT_ATOMS: atom_id res chain seq x y z
N ARG A 1 2.17 27.02 -0.07
CA ARG A 1 2.48 26.39 1.24
C ARG A 1 2.82 24.92 0.97
N ASN A 2 4.01 24.46 1.33
CA ASN A 2 4.35 23.03 1.28
C ASN A 2 3.77 22.36 2.53
N LEU A 3 2.84 21.41 2.34
CA LEU A 3 2.20 20.64 3.42
C LEU A 3 3.19 19.70 4.13
N PHE A 4 4.21 19.25 3.40
CA PHE A 4 5.27 18.39 3.91
C PHE A 4 6.62 19.07 3.68
N GLN A 5 7.51 18.96 4.68
CA GLN A 5 8.83 19.59 4.66
C GLN A 5 9.91 18.64 4.12
N SER A 6 9.61 17.34 4.00
CA SER A 6 10.51 16.33 3.48
C SER A 6 9.77 15.17 2.81
N ASP A 7 10.45 14.49 1.90
CA ASP A 7 9.93 13.29 1.23
C ASP A 7 9.66 12.17 2.24
N HIS A 8 10.45 12.06 3.31
CA HIS A 8 10.23 11.08 4.38
C HIS A 8 8.90 11.29 5.11
N GLN A 9 8.51 12.55 5.37
CA GLN A 9 7.20 12.85 5.96
C GLN A 9 6.06 12.47 5.02
N LEU A 10 6.23 12.75 3.72
CA LEU A 10 5.25 12.39 2.70
C LEU A 10 5.08 10.87 2.61
N ILE A 11 6.18 10.12 2.55
CA ILE A 11 6.17 8.65 2.51
C ILE A 11 5.46 8.09 3.75
N LEU A 12 5.82 8.57 4.94
CA LEU A 12 5.24 8.08 6.19
C LEU A 12 3.74 8.35 6.25
N VAL A 13 3.31 9.58 5.95
CA VAL A 13 1.89 9.96 5.96
C VAL A 13 1.12 9.18 4.89
N ASN A 14 1.68 9.01 3.69
CA ASN A 14 1.08 8.19 2.64
C ASN A 14 0.88 6.74 3.10
N ALA A 15 1.90 6.12 3.68
CA ALA A 15 1.84 4.75 4.15
C ALA A 15 0.81 4.56 5.27
N ILE A 16 0.70 5.51 6.20
CA ILE A 16 -0.33 5.50 7.26
C ILE A 16 -1.73 5.61 6.64
N LEU A 17 -1.95 6.58 5.75
CA LEU A 17 -3.27 6.76 5.13
C LEU A 17 -3.67 5.55 4.29
N PHE A 18 -2.72 4.98 3.55
CA PHE A 18 -2.96 3.79 2.74
C PHE A 18 -3.34 2.57 3.60
N SER A 19 -2.63 2.33 4.71
CA SER A 19 -2.98 1.22 5.62
C SER A 19 -4.33 1.43 6.31
N LEU A 20 -4.68 2.67 6.69
CA LEU A 20 -5.97 2.98 7.29
C LEU A 20 -7.15 2.66 6.36
N CYS A 21 -7.00 2.81 5.03
CA CYS A 21 -8.02 2.38 4.06
C CYS A 21 -8.34 0.88 4.13
N HIS A 22 -7.45 0.06 4.70
CA HIS A 22 -7.58 -1.39 4.81
C HIS A 22 -8.14 -1.86 6.17
N LEU A 23 -8.58 -0.94 7.03
CA LEU A 23 -9.23 -1.30 8.31
C LEU A 23 -10.47 -2.17 8.15
N ILE A 24 -11.15 -2.12 7.00
CA ILE A 24 -12.35 -2.91 6.70
C ILE A 24 -12.10 -4.43 6.75
N PHE A 25 -10.86 -4.87 6.51
CA PHE A 25 -10.49 -6.29 6.60
C PHE A 25 -10.41 -6.81 8.04
N ARG A 26 -10.45 -5.92 9.05
CA ARG A 26 -10.38 -6.25 10.50
C ARG A 26 -9.24 -7.20 10.87
N ASN A 27 -8.14 -7.15 10.11
CA ASN A 27 -6.98 -8.01 10.27
C ASN A 27 -5.73 -7.14 10.46
N SER A 28 -5.06 -7.29 11.61
CA SER A 28 -3.87 -6.51 11.94
C SER A 28 -2.69 -6.81 11.01
N LEU A 29 -2.58 -8.04 10.50
CA LEU A 29 -1.55 -8.43 9.54
C LEU A 29 -1.73 -7.68 8.21
N VAL A 30 -2.99 -7.51 7.76
CA VAL A 30 -3.30 -6.72 6.55
C VAL A 30 -2.88 -5.26 6.73
N LEU A 31 -3.08 -4.68 7.91
CA LEU A 31 -2.63 -3.30 8.20
C LEU A 31 -1.10 -3.16 8.14
N VAL A 32 -0.35 -4.13 8.68
CA VAL A 32 1.11 -4.11 8.62
C VAL A 32 1.60 -4.27 7.18
N LEU A 33 1.05 -5.23 6.43
CA LEU A 33 1.42 -5.45 5.03
C LEU A 33 1.11 -4.24 4.14
N THR A 34 -0.07 -3.65 4.30
CA THR A 34 -0.49 -2.49 3.51
C THR A 34 0.29 -1.24 3.91
N PHE A 35 0.71 -1.09 5.17
CA PHE A 35 1.64 -0.04 5.55
C PHE A 35 2.99 -0.17 4.84
N VAL A 36 3.58 -1.38 4.85
CA VAL A 36 4.84 -1.64 4.15
C VAL A 36 4.69 -1.45 2.64
N GLY A 37 3.60 -1.93 2.04
CA GLY A 37 3.27 -1.68 0.64
C GLY A 37 3.12 -0.20 0.32
N GLY A 38 2.43 0.56 1.18
CA GLY A 38 2.25 2.01 1.06
C GLY A 38 3.55 2.80 1.11
N VAL A 39 4.59 2.29 1.80
CA VAL A 39 5.95 2.84 1.74
C VAL A 39 6.56 2.62 0.36
N PHE A 40 6.51 1.39 -0.18
CA PHE A 40 7.02 1.10 -1.54
C PHE A 40 6.30 1.94 -2.60
N PHE A 41 4.97 1.99 -2.56
CA PHE A 41 4.16 2.79 -3.47
C PHE A 41 4.50 4.28 -3.43
N ALA A 42 4.78 4.83 -2.24
CA ALA A 42 5.21 6.22 -2.11
C ALA A 42 6.57 6.45 -2.76
N PHE A 43 7.53 5.53 -2.58
CA PHE A 43 8.84 5.60 -3.23
C PHE A 43 8.72 5.54 -4.75
N THR A 44 7.95 4.57 -5.29
CA THR A 44 7.70 4.44 -6.73
C THR A 44 7.08 5.72 -7.29
N TYR A 45 6.10 6.30 -6.59
CA TYR A 45 5.52 7.56 -7.01
C TYR A 45 6.51 8.72 -6.96
N LEU A 46 7.36 8.79 -5.94
CA LEU A 46 8.33 9.88 -5.82
C LEU A 46 9.35 9.87 -6.97
N ASP A 47 9.79 8.69 -7.40
CA ASP A 47 10.74 8.51 -8.50
C ASP A 47 10.08 8.71 -9.87
N THR A 48 8.91 8.11 -10.08
CA THR A 48 8.29 8.03 -11.42
C THR A 48 7.20 9.05 -11.68
N LYS A 49 6.67 9.69 -10.62
CA LYS A 49 5.51 10.60 -10.63
C LYS A 49 4.26 9.99 -11.29
N SER A 50 4.17 8.66 -11.36
CA SER A 50 3.11 7.94 -12.08
C SER A 50 2.23 7.12 -11.14
N THR A 51 0.96 7.50 -11.02
CA THR A 51 -0.03 6.70 -10.28
C THR A 51 -0.40 5.40 -11.00
N VAL A 52 -0.25 5.37 -12.33
CA VAL A 52 -0.47 4.15 -13.12
C VAL A 52 0.56 3.09 -12.75
N LEU A 53 1.84 3.48 -12.62
CA LEU A 53 2.88 2.53 -12.24
C LEU A 53 2.67 1.99 -10.82
N VAL A 54 2.30 2.86 -9.87
CA VAL A 54 1.93 2.44 -8.51
C VAL A 54 0.74 1.48 -8.51
N SER A 55 -0.25 1.71 -9.40
CA SER A 55 -1.42 0.84 -9.50
C SER A 55 -1.06 -0.54 -10.05
N ILE A 56 -0.14 -0.60 -11.02
CA ILE A 56 0.41 -1.86 -11.54
C ILE A 56 1.19 -2.59 -10.43
N GLU A 57 2.04 -1.89 -9.70
CA GLU A 57 2.79 -2.44 -8.56
C GLU A 57 1.85 -3.02 -7.50
N HIS A 58 0.79 -2.27 -7.15
CA HIS A 58 -0.25 -2.74 -6.23
C HIS A 58 -0.96 -3.99 -6.76
N ALA A 59 -1.35 -4.03 -8.03
CA ALA A 59 -1.97 -5.20 -8.63
C ALA A 59 -1.04 -6.43 -8.55
N ILE A 60 0.25 -6.27 -8.87
CA ILE A 60 1.25 -7.34 -8.80
C ILE A 60 1.38 -7.88 -7.36
N TYR A 61 1.50 -7.01 -6.37
CA TYR A 61 1.60 -7.44 -4.97
C TYR A 61 0.30 -8.10 -4.46
N GLY A 62 -0.86 -7.56 -4.84
CA GLY A 62 -2.16 -8.16 -4.51
C GLY A 62 -2.31 -9.56 -5.13
N SER A 63 -1.97 -9.71 -6.41
CA SER A 63 -1.98 -11.00 -7.09
C SER A 63 -1.00 -12.00 -6.49
N TRP A 64 0.21 -11.55 -6.12
CA TRP A 64 1.19 -12.40 -5.46
C TRP A 64 0.68 -12.91 -4.10
N LEU A 65 0.13 -12.02 -3.25
CA LEU A 65 -0.48 -12.42 -1.97
C LEU A 65 -1.62 -13.42 -2.19
N PHE A 66 -2.45 -13.23 -3.20
CA PHE A 66 -3.49 -14.20 -3.55
C PHE A 66 -2.88 -15.57 -3.91
N THR A 67 -1.87 -15.60 -4.78
CA THR A 67 -1.21 -16.85 -5.25
C THR A 67 -0.55 -17.64 -4.12
N VAL A 68 0.04 -16.98 -3.12
CA VAL A 68 0.68 -17.67 -1.98
C VAL A 68 -0.31 -18.12 -0.89
N GLY A 69 -1.62 -18.11 -1.19
CA GLY A 69 -2.66 -18.61 -0.29
C GLY A 69 -3.14 -17.60 0.76
N MET A 70 -2.77 -16.34 0.60
CA MET A 70 -3.07 -15.25 1.52
C MET A 70 -4.34 -14.46 1.11
N GLY A 71 -5.10 -14.94 0.12
CA GLY A 71 -6.29 -14.25 -0.40
C GLY A 71 -7.44 -14.10 0.60
N ALA A 72 -7.68 -15.11 1.46
CA ALA A 72 -8.82 -15.10 2.38
C ALA A 72 -8.80 -13.92 3.36
N MET A 73 -7.61 -13.49 3.81
CA MET A 73 -7.48 -12.33 4.70
C MET A 73 -7.76 -10.98 4.00
N LEU A 74 -7.71 -10.97 2.66
CA LEU A 74 -8.00 -9.81 1.81
C LEU A 74 -9.41 -9.90 1.20
N ALA A 75 -10.28 -10.73 1.79
CA ALA A 75 -11.65 -10.97 1.34
C ALA A 75 -11.78 -11.50 -0.11
N PHE A 76 -10.74 -12.15 -0.65
CA PHE A 76 -10.90 -12.90 -1.88
C PHE A 76 -11.74 -14.15 -1.62
N PRO A 77 -12.66 -14.51 -2.55
CA PRO A 77 -13.40 -15.75 -2.45
C PRO A 77 -12.45 -16.95 -2.50
N SER A 78 -12.69 -17.90 -1.60
CA SER A 78 -12.03 -19.21 -1.53
C SER A 78 -12.77 -20.26 -2.35
#